data_AF-A0A3C2DCA8-F1
#
_entry.id   AF-A0A3C2DCA8-F1
#
_cell.length_a   1.000
_cell.length_b   1.000
_cell.length_c   1.000
_cell.angle_alpha   90.00
_cell.angle_beta   90.00
_cell.angle_gamma   90.00
#
_symmetry.space_group_name_H-M   'P 1'
#
loop_
_entity.id
_entity.type
_entity.pdbx_description
1 polymer ?
#
loop_
_entity_poly.entity_id
_entity_poly.type
_entity_poly.pdbx_seq_one_letter_code
_entity_poly.pdbx_strand_id
1 'polypeptide(L)'
;MPNTSVTATAWFLALVFAFAAVTKIRDPQGTRLTLGDFGLPRPRFLARVLPATELATALLLVVDPRVGGQAAVALLVAFTTLI
;
A
#
# COMPACT_ATOMS: atom_id res chain seq x y z
N MET A 1 23.22 3.63 13.84
CA MET A 1 22.08 2.72 14.11
C MET A 1 20.81 3.48 13.76
N PRO A 2 19.84 2.89 13.03
CA PRO A 2 18.57 3.58 12.77
C PRO A 2 17.87 3.90 14.09
N ASN A 3 17.32 5.11 14.17
CA ASN A 3 16.62 5.60 15.35
C ASN A 3 15.45 4.63 15.65
N THR A 4 15.26 4.24 16.91
CA THR A 4 14.20 3.29 17.31
C THR A 4 12.80 3.71 16.84
N SER A 5 12.53 5.02 16.78
CA SER A 5 11.31 5.58 16.21
C SER A 5 11.12 5.26 14.74
N VAL A 6 12.17 5.41 13.92
CA VAL A 6 12.13 5.12 12.46
C VAL A 6 11.81 3.65 12.24
N THR A 7 12.47 2.76 12.98
CA THR A 7 12.24 1.31 12.90
C THR A 7 10.81 0.97 13.32
N ALA A 8 10.32 1.51 14.44
CA ALA A 8 8.96 1.26 14.90
C ALA A 8 7.90 1.74 13.89
N THR A 9 8.06 2.94 13.32
CA THR A 9 7.15 3.46 12.29
C THR A 9 7.20 2.63 11.02
N ALA A 10 8.39 2.19 10.58
CA ALA A 10 8.52 1.35 9.40
C ALA A 10 7.80 0.00 9.58
N TRP A 11 7.97 -0.65 10.73
CA TRP A 11 7.25 -1.88 11.06
C TRP A 11 5.73 -1.68 11.14
N PHE A 12 5.29 -0.60 11.76
CA PHE A 12 3.86 -0.27 11.82
C PHE A 12 3.27 -0.07 10.42
N LEU A 13 3.91 0.75 9.58
CA LEU A 13 3.47 0.96 8.20
C LEU A 13 3.50 -0.35 7.39
N ALA A 14 4.53 -1.18 7.57
CA ALA A 14 4.61 -2.48 6.90
C ALA A 14 3.43 -3.37 7.26
N LEU A 15 3.03 -3.40 8.54
CA LEU A 15 1.84 -4.14 8.98
C LEU A 15 0.56 -3.58 8.37
N VAL A 16 0.39 -2.26 8.31
CA VAL A 16 -0.78 -1.62 7.68
C VAL A 16 -0.86 -2.00 6.19
N PHE A 17 0.23 -1.88 5.45
CA PHE A 17 0.26 -2.24 4.03
C PHE A 17 0.06 -3.74 3.79
N ALA A 18 0.63 -4.60 4.63
CA ALA A 18 0.40 -6.04 4.55
C ALA A 18 -1.07 -6.39 4.81
N PHE A 19 -1.69 -5.78 5.82
CA PHE A 19 -3.11 -5.98 6.11
C PHE A 19 -3.98 -5.47 4.96
N ALA A 20 -3.67 -4.28 4.42
CA ALA A 20 -4.35 -3.71 3.26
C ALA A 20 -4.25 -4.59 2.01
N ALA A 21 -3.09 -5.21 1.76
CA ALA A 21 -2.92 -6.15 0.65
C ALA A 21 -3.78 -7.40 0.86
N VAL A 22 -3.78 -7.97 2.07
CA VAL A 22 -4.57 -9.16 2.40
C VAL A 22 -6.07 -8.90 2.27
N THR A 23 -6.57 -7.75 2.75
CA THR A 23 -7.99 -7.41 2.63
C THR A 23 -8.41 -7.27 1.17
N LYS A 24 -7.60 -6.61 0.33
CA LYS A 24 -7.89 -6.47 -1.11
C LYS A 24 -7.79 -7.79 -1.87
N ILE A 25 -6.91 -8.71 -1.45
CA ILE A 25 -6.84 -10.07 -2.02
C ILE A 25 -8.07 -10.89 -1.62
N ARG A 26 -8.57 -10.73 -0.40
CA ARG A 26 -9.78 -11.42 0.10
C ARG A 26 -11.07 -10.86 -0.49
N ASP A 27 -11.12 -9.56 -0.79
CA ASP A 27 -12.24 -8.92 -1.47
C ASP A 27 -11.81 -8.15 -2.74
N PRO A 28 -11.56 -8.87 -3.84
CA PRO A 28 -11.24 -8.26 -5.12
C PRO A 28 -12.43 -7.50 -5.74
N GLN A 29 -13.67 -7.84 -5.37
CA GLN A 29 -14.87 -7.23 -5.94
C GLN A 29 -15.11 -5.86 -5.31
N GLY A 30 -15.04 -5.74 -3.98
CA GLY A 30 -15.11 -4.46 -3.27
C GLY A 30 -14.01 -3.51 -3.73
N THR A 31 -12.77 -3.99 -3.83
CA THR A 31 -11.64 -3.19 -4.35
C THR A 31 -11.92 -2.66 -5.76
N ARG A 32 -12.52 -3.46 -6.65
CA ARG A 32 -12.86 -3.04 -8.01
C ARG A 32 -13.97 -2.00 -8.06
N LEU A 33 -14.98 -2.14 -7.20
CA LEU A 33 -16.07 -1.17 -7.09
C LEU A 33 -15.53 0.17 -6.63
N THR A 34 -14.76 0.19 -5.53
CA THR A 34 -14.15 1.40 -4.99
C THR A 34 -13.22 2.09 -6.00
N LEU A 35 -12.38 1.33 -6.72
CA LEU A 35 -11.52 1.91 -7.77
C LEU A 35 -12.32 2.42 -8.98
N GLY A 36 -13.48 1.82 -9.27
CA GLY A 36 -14.43 2.30 -10.26
C GLY A 36 -15.11 3.60 -9.82
N ASP A 37 -15.50 3.70 -8.56
CA ASP A 37 -16.08 4.90 -7.95
C ASP A 37 -15.09 6.08 -7.94
N PHE A 38 -13.79 5.79 -7.77
CA PHE A 38 -12.70 6.77 -7.92
C PHE A 38 -12.43 7.20 -9.38
N GLY A 39 -13.18 6.67 -10.35
CA GLY A 39 -13.05 7.03 -11.76
C GLY A 39 -11.77 6.53 -12.43
N LEU A 40 -11.07 5.56 -11.83
CA LEU A 40 -9.78 5.10 -12.35
C LEU A 40 -9.94 4.24 -13.61
N PRO A 41 -9.08 4.42 -14.62
CA PRO A 41 -9.11 3.60 -15.82
C PRO A 41 -8.71 2.16 -15.50
N ARG A 42 -9.47 1.19 -16.02
CA ARG A 42 -9.21 -0.26 -15.89
C ARG A 42 -9.15 -0.75 -14.42
N PRO A 43 -10.25 -0.62 -13.64
CA PRO A 43 -10.29 -1.01 -12.22
C PRO A 43 -9.96 -2.49 -11.97
N ARG A 44 -10.17 -3.35 -12.98
CA ARG A 44 -9.80 -4.78 -12.93
C ARG A 44 -8.29 -5.00 -12.80
N PHE A 45 -7.49 -4.22 -13.52
CA PHE A 45 -6.03 -4.33 -13.50
C PHE A 45 -5.48 -3.71 -12.23
N LEU A 46 -5.97 -2.52 -11.88
CA LEU A 46 -5.57 -1.81 -10.67
C LEU A 46 -5.90 -2.60 -9.39
N ALA A 47 -7.03 -3.30 -9.34
CA ALA A 47 -7.37 -4.15 -8.20
C ALA A 47 -6.39 -5.31 -7.96
N ARG A 48 -5.54 -5.66 -8.94
CA ARG A 48 -4.50 -6.69 -8.78
C ARG A 48 -3.10 -6.09 -8.62
N VAL A 49 -2.80 -4.99 -9.29
CA VAL A 49 -1.52 -4.27 -9.15
C VAL A 49 -1.41 -3.62 -7.78
N LEU A 50 -2.48 -2.99 -7.30
CA LEU A 50 -2.47 -2.23 -6.06
C LEU A 50 -2.12 -3.10 -4.83
N PRO A 51 -2.75 -4.26 -4.59
CA PRO A 51 -2.34 -5.14 -3.48
C PRO A 51 -0.89 -5.62 -3.61
N ALA A 52 -0.41 -5.84 -4.84
CA ALA A 52 0.98 -6.22 -5.07
C ALA A 52 1.95 -5.08 -4.72
N THR A 53 1.62 -3.83 -5.07
CA THR A 53 2.43 -2.65 -4.70
C THR A 53 2.43 -2.38 -3.20
N GLU A 54 1.30 -2.62 -2.52
CA GLU A 54 1.21 -2.51 -1.06
C GLU A 54 2.09 -3.56 -0.38
N LEU A 55 2.02 -4.81 -0.82
CA LEU A 55 2.85 -5.89 -0.28
C LEU A 55 4.34 -5.65 -0.56
N ALA A 56 4.69 -5.20 -1.77
CA ALA A 56 6.07 -4.84 -2.12
C ALA A 56 6.58 -3.69 -1.23
N THR A 57 5.76 -2.69 -0.97
CA THR A 57 6.09 -1.57 -0.07
C THR A 57 6.29 -2.05 1.37
N ALA A 58 5.46 -2.97 1.86
CA ALA A 58 5.62 -3.57 3.18
C ALA A 58 6.95 -4.33 3.30
N LEU A 59 7.32 -5.12 2.29
CA LEU A 59 8.61 -5.82 2.25
C LEU A 59 9.79 -4.85 2.20
N LEU A 60 9.70 -3.79 1.38
CA LEU A 60 10.73 -2.77 1.30
C LEU A 60 10.91 -2.03 2.63
N LEU A 61 9.83 -1.71 3.35
CA LEU A 61 9.91 -1.06 4.66
C LEU A 61 10.66 -1.92 5.70
N VAL A 62 10.60 -3.24 5.59
CA VAL A 62 11.32 -4.16 6.47
C VAL A 62 12.78 -4.33 6.06
N VAL A 63 13.07 -4.40 4.75
CA VAL A 63 14.43 -4.61 4.22
C VAL A 63 15.24 -3.31 4.23
N ASP A 64 14.69 -2.23 3.68
CA ASP A 64 15.28 -0.89 3.66
C ASP A 64 14.20 0.18 3.86
N PRO A 65 14.01 0.66 5.10
CA PRO A 65 13.05 1.70 5.44
C PRO A 65 13.18 2.99 4.62
N ARG A 66 14.36 3.30 4.06
CA ARG A 66 14.55 4.52 3.26
C ARG A 66 13.84 4.43 1.92
N VAL A 67 13.97 3.30 1.25
CA VAL A 67 13.31 3.02 -0.04
C VAL A 67 11.84 2.73 0.20
N GLY A 68 11.52 1.88 1.18
CA GLY A 68 10.15 1.56 1.56
C GLY A 68 9.34 2.79 2.00
N GLY A 69 9.97 3.74 2.69
CA GLY A 69 9.34 4.99 3.10
C GLY A 69 8.92 5.87 1.93
N GLN A 70 9.74 5.97 0.87
CA GLN A 70 9.38 6.73 -0.33
C GLN A 70 8.18 6.10 -1.05
N ALA A 71 8.18 4.77 -1.20
CA ALA A 71 7.07 4.03 -1.78
C ALA A 71 5.79 4.17 -0.95
N ALA A 72 5.90 4.12 0.38
CA ALA A 72 4.78 4.32 1.31
C ALA A 72 4.17 5.72 1.15
N VAL A 73 4.99 6.76 1.09
CA VAL A 73 4.52 8.14 0.87
C VAL A 73 3.84 8.27 -0.49
N ALA A 74 4.41 7.71 -1.55
CA ALA A 74 3.79 7.76 -2.88
C ALA A 74 2.41 7.08 -2.91
N LEU A 75 2.28 5.91 -2.26
CA LEU A 75 0.98 5.24 -2.12
C LEU A 75 -0.01 6.05 -1.28
N LEU A 76 0.44 6.64 -0.16
CA LEU A 76 -0.41 7.50 0.65
C LEU A 76 -0.92 8.69 -0.15
N VAL A 77 -0.04 9.41 -0.83
CA VAL A 77 -0.41 10.57 -1.67
C VAL A 77 -1.42 10.14 -2.73
N ALA A 78 -1.16 9.05 -3.45
CA ALA A 78 -2.09 8.56 -4.47
C ALA A 78 -3.49 8.31 -3.88
N PHE A 79 -3.59 7.59 -2.76
CA PHE A 79 -4.88 7.34 -2.12
C PHE A 79 -5.55 8.61 -1.60
N THR A 80 -4.82 9.51 -0.94
CA THR A 80 -5.38 10.74 -0.39
C THR A 80 -5.86 11.68 -1.49
N THR A 81 -5.26 11.67 -2.67
CA THR A 81 -5.72 12.49 -3.81
C THR A 81 -6.92 11.91 -4.55
N LEU A 82 -7.19 10.62 -4.39
CA LEU A 82 -8.29 9.91 -5.06
C LEU A 82 -9.56 9.83 -4.22
N ILE A 83 -9.46 10.07 -2.90
CA ILE A 83 -10.56 10.20 -1.95
C ILE A 83 -11.07 11.64 -1.99
#